data_AF-A0A0B7MCA9-F1
#
_entry.id   AF-A0A0B7MCA9-F1
#
_cell.length_a   1.000
_cell.length_b   1.000
_cell.length_c   1.000
_cell.angle_alpha   90.00
_cell.angle_beta   90.00
_cell.angle_gamma   90.00
#
_symmetry.space_group_name_H-M   'P 1'
#
loop_
_entity.id
_entity.type
_entity.pdbx_description
1 polymer ?
#
loop_
_entity_poly.entity_id
_entity_poly.type
_entity_poly.pdbx_seq_one_letter_code
_entity_poly.pdbx_strand_id
1 'polypeptide(L)'
;MWGHEVPYLKSVRCTFDPPDRQEPVVTRLSLQDLISRLGISEQSVPAAAGSGKVVEIQEHTESGRVKSVKVGSQICQGVDLRKELGLRSTDFMVTSSGKEIVFTTKGYGHAVGMCQYGADGLAKRGAKYNQILAHYYKGTKLEKR
;
A
#
# COMPACT_ATOMS: atom_id res chain seq x y z
N MET A 1 -3.21 -9.78 -1.59
CA MET A 1 -2.87 -8.93 -2.75
C MET A 1 -3.42 -9.48 -4.06
N TRP A 2 -3.28 -10.79 -4.38
CA TRP A 2 -3.76 -11.35 -5.66
C TRP A 2 -4.72 -12.56 -5.53
N GLY A 3 -5.54 -12.60 -4.48
CA GLY A 3 -6.65 -13.57 -4.36
C GLY A 3 -6.27 -15.04 -4.13
N HIS A 4 -5.01 -15.43 -4.32
CA HIS A 4 -4.52 -16.79 -4.12
C HIS A 4 -3.25 -16.81 -3.28
N GLU A 5 -3.12 -17.83 -2.42
CA GLU A 5 -1.93 -18.04 -1.61
C GLU A 5 -0.82 -18.66 -2.46
N VAL A 6 0.37 -18.06 -2.41
CA VAL A 6 1.57 -18.58 -3.07
C VAL A 6 2.52 -19.08 -1.99
N PRO A 7 2.85 -20.39 -1.93
CA PRO A 7 3.54 -20.99 -0.78
C PRO A 7 4.86 -20.30 -0.39
N TYR A 8 5.62 -19.81 -1.37
CA TYR A 8 6.91 -19.16 -1.16
C TYR A 8 6.82 -17.64 -0.90
N LEU A 9 5.65 -17.01 -1.08
CA LEU A 9 5.45 -15.57 -0.83
C LEU A 9 4.82 -15.36 0.56
N LYS A 10 5.61 -15.68 1.59
CA LYS A 10 5.24 -15.46 2.99
C LYS A 10 5.73 -14.09 3.45
N SER A 11 5.02 -13.49 4.39
CA SER A 11 5.44 -12.22 5.01
C SER A 11 6.76 -12.40 5.76
N VAL A 12 7.73 -11.54 5.48
CA VAL A 12 9.04 -11.49 6.15
C VAL A 12 9.34 -10.04 6.51
N ARG A 13 9.77 -9.79 7.75
CA ARG A 13 10.10 -8.44 8.22
C ARG A 13 11.30 -7.87 7.45
N CYS A 14 11.19 -6.63 6.98
CA CYS A 14 12.32 -5.88 6.45
C CYS A 14 12.92 -5.00 7.55
N THR A 15 14.08 -5.39 8.09
CA THR A 15 14.76 -4.70 9.21
C THR A 15 15.75 -3.62 8.78
N PHE A 16 16.01 -3.48 7.47
CA PHE A 16 17.05 -2.63 6.92
C PHE A 16 16.51 -1.42 6.15
N ASP A 17 15.21 -1.14 6.26
CA ASP A 17 14.64 0.05 5.63
C ASP A 17 15.23 1.30 6.30
N PRO A 18 15.79 2.23 5.51
CA PRO A 18 16.39 3.44 6.06
C PRO A 18 15.29 4.34 6.68
N PRO A 19 15.63 5.16 7.69
CA PRO A 19 14.63 5.91 8.46
C PRO A 19 13.73 6.81 7.61
N ASP A 20 14.29 7.44 6.57
CA ASP A 20 13.59 8.29 5.60
C ASP A 20 12.49 7.56 4.81
N ARG A 21 12.59 6.23 4.68
CA ARG A 21 11.54 5.39 4.08
C ARG A 21 10.53 4.84 5.07
N GLN A 22 10.87 4.89 6.36
CA GLN A 22 9.91 4.62 7.44
C GLN A 22 9.02 5.84 7.71
N GLU A 23 9.48 7.04 7.32
CA GLU A 23 8.70 8.26 7.45
C GLU A 23 7.42 8.20 6.60
N PRO A 24 6.25 8.45 7.21
CA PRO A 24 5.01 8.52 6.46
C PRO A 24 5.01 9.68 5.47
N VAL A 25 4.52 9.43 4.25
CA VAL A 25 4.37 10.47 3.24
C VAL A 25 2.93 10.91 3.15
N VAL A 26 2.74 12.23 3.25
CA VAL A 26 1.45 12.89 3.22
C VAL A 26 1.13 13.35 1.81
N THR A 27 0.03 12.86 1.25
CA THR A 27 -0.54 13.30 -0.02
C THR A 27 -1.87 13.99 0.26
N ARG A 28 -1.95 15.28 -0.08
CA ARG A 28 -3.17 16.09 0.07
C ARG A 28 -3.87 16.19 -1.27
N LEU A 29 -5.17 15.97 -1.29
CA LEU A 29 -6.01 16.02 -2.47
C LEU A 29 -7.29 16.77 -2.15
N SER A 30 -7.79 17.55 -3.11
CA SER A 30 -9.14 18.07 -3.01
C SER A 30 -10.16 16.96 -3.28
N LEU A 31 -11.37 17.13 -2.75
CA LEU A 31 -12.48 16.22 -3.03
C LEU A 31 -12.80 16.15 -4.54
N GLN A 32 -12.65 17.26 -5.27
CA GLN A 32 -12.83 17.29 -6.72
C GLN A 32 -11.75 16.49 -7.47
N ASP A 33 -10.48 16.62 -7.05
CA ASP A 33 -9.38 15.84 -7.64
C ASP A 33 -9.56 14.35 -7.41
N LEU A 34 -10.01 13.97 -6.21
CA LEU A 34 -10.30 12.57 -5.88
C LEU A 34 -11.39 11.99 -6.78
N ILE A 35 -12.51 12.70 -6.91
CA ILE A 35 -13.64 12.28 -7.76
C ILE A 35 -13.19 12.18 -9.22
N SER A 36 -12.46 13.19 -9.71
CA SER A 36 -11.98 13.24 -11.11
C SER A 36 -11.03 12.10 -11.43
N ARG A 37 -10.08 11.79 -10.54
CA ARG A 37 -9.11 10.69 -10.72
C ARG A 37 -9.76 9.32 -10.62
N LEU A 38 -10.79 9.17 -9.80
CA LEU A 38 -11.51 7.91 -9.64
C LEU A 38 -12.66 7.74 -10.65
N GLY A 39 -12.97 8.77 -11.46
CA GLY A 39 -14.08 8.74 -12.41
C GLY A 39 -15.46 8.59 -11.77
N ILE A 40 -15.62 9.07 -10.52
CA ILE A 40 -16.88 8.94 -9.75
C ILE A 40 -17.80 10.11 -10.11
N SER A 41 -19.12 9.92 -10.08
CA SER A 41 -20.07 11.04 -10.22
C SER A 41 -20.10 11.87 -8.93
N GLU A 42 -20.05 13.20 -9.03
CA GLU A 42 -20.19 14.12 -7.89
C GLU A 42 -21.48 13.87 -7.08
N GLN A 43 -22.53 13.34 -7.70
CA GLN A 43 -23.81 13.00 -7.05
C GLN A 43 -23.70 11.79 -6.10
N SER A 44 -22.64 10.99 -6.24
CA SER A 44 -22.35 9.81 -5.40
C SER A 44 -21.66 10.18 -4.09
N VAL A 45 -21.26 11.45 -3.94
CA VAL A 45 -20.67 11.99 -2.73
C VAL A 45 -21.75 12.75 -1.96
N PRO A 46 -22.07 12.36 -0.70
CA PRO A 46 -23.13 13.01 0.05
C PRO A 46 -22.90 14.52 0.17
N ALA A 47 -23.95 15.33 -0.04
CA ALA A 47 -23.91 16.79 0.13
C ALA A 47 -23.46 17.22 1.55
N ALA A 48 -23.52 16.31 2.52
CA ALA A 48 -22.95 16.46 3.86
C ALA A 48 -21.40 16.38 3.90
N ALA A 49 -20.70 16.49 2.77
CA ALA A 49 -19.23 16.57 2.67
C ALA A 49 -18.61 17.77 3.43
N GLY A 50 -19.44 18.65 4.03
CA GLY A 50 -18.98 19.60 5.05
C GLY A 50 -18.69 18.96 6.43
N SER A 51 -19.07 17.70 6.67
CA SER A 51 -18.98 17.04 8.00
C SER A 51 -18.85 15.51 7.97
N GLY A 52 -19.18 14.85 6.85
CA GLY A 52 -19.14 13.38 6.72
C GLY A 52 -17.81 12.84 6.21
N LYS A 53 -17.43 11.64 6.67
CA LYS A 53 -16.28 10.89 6.12
C LYS A 53 -16.58 10.48 4.68
N VAL A 54 -16.01 11.20 3.72
CA VAL A 54 -16.18 10.93 2.27
C VAL A 54 -15.42 9.67 1.84
N VAL A 55 -14.31 9.38 2.52
CA VAL A 55 -13.47 8.21 2.28
C VAL A 55 -13.38 7.41 3.57
N GLU A 56 -13.73 6.14 3.50
CA GLU A 56 -13.71 5.22 4.63
C GLU A 56 -13.04 3.90 4.26
N ILE A 57 -12.05 3.49 5.04
CA ILE A 57 -11.38 2.20 4.86
C ILE A 57 -12.31 1.11 5.43
N GLN A 58 -12.63 0.11 4.61
CA GLN A 58 -13.56 -0.97 4.97
C GLN A 58 -12.81 -2.22 5.46
N GLU A 59 -11.82 -2.69 4.69
CA GLU A 59 -11.10 -3.91 5.00
C GLU A 59 -9.58 -3.73 4.90
N HIS A 60 -8.86 -4.48 5.73
CA HIS A 60 -7.43 -4.67 5.62
C HIS A 60 -7.12 -6.12 5.20
N THR A 61 -5.99 -6.30 4.55
CA THR A 61 -5.36 -7.60 4.29
C THR A 61 -4.71 -8.15 5.55
N GLU A 62 -4.38 -9.43 5.57
CA GLU A 62 -3.63 -10.07 6.68
C GLU A 62 -2.29 -9.37 6.99
N SER A 63 -1.67 -8.75 5.99
CA SER A 63 -0.44 -7.98 6.17
C SER A 63 -0.67 -6.55 6.69
N GLY A 64 -1.90 -6.19 7.08
CA GLY A 64 -2.26 -4.87 7.59
C GLY A 64 -2.45 -3.79 6.52
N ARG A 65 -2.41 -4.12 5.22
CA ARG A 65 -2.59 -3.16 4.12
C ARG A 65 -4.05 -2.99 3.74
N VAL A 66 -4.45 -1.79 3.32
CA VAL A 66 -5.81 -1.48 2.89
C VAL A 66 -6.20 -2.36 1.70
N LYS A 67 -7.28 -3.12 1.86
CA LYS A 67 -7.85 -4.00 0.84
C LYS A 67 -8.95 -3.29 0.07
N SER A 68 -9.93 -2.72 0.76
CA SER A 68 -11.05 -2.01 0.16
C SER A 68 -11.35 -0.69 0.88
N VAL A 69 -11.75 0.30 0.08
CA VAL A 69 -12.06 1.66 0.52
C VAL A 69 -13.40 2.05 -0.07
N LYS A 70 -14.29 2.56 0.77
CA LYS A 70 -15.53 3.18 0.35
C LYS A 70 -15.30 4.67 0.09
N VAL A 71 -15.62 5.11 -1.12
CA VAL A 71 -15.58 6.51 -1.54
C VAL A 71 -17.00 6.92 -1.93
N GLY A 72 -17.66 7.71 -1.07
CA GLY A 72 -19.09 7.99 -1.21
C GLY A 72 -19.93 6.70 -1.17
N SER A 73 -20.65 6.41 -2.25
CA SER A 73 -21.44 5.18 -2.41
C SER A 73 -20.67 4.00 -3.05
N GLN A 74 -19.48 4.24 -3.61
CA GLN A 74 -18.72 3.23 -4.33
C GLN A 74 -17.65 2.55 -3.46
N ILE A 75 -17.36 1.28 -3.75
CA ILE A 75 -16.28 0.53 -3.12
C ILE A 75 -15.18 0.32 -4.14
N CYS A 76 -13.97 0.78 -3.80
CA CYS A 76 -12.77 0.67 -4.61
C CYS A 76 -11.75 -0.25 -3.93
N GLN A 77 -10.90 -0.93 -4.70
CA GLN A 77 -9.78 -1.67 -4.11
C GLN A 77 -8.64 -0.70 -3.74
N GLY A 78 -7.93 -1.00 -2.65
CA GLY A 78 -6.80 -0.19 -2.20
C GLY A 78 -5.66 -0.11 -3.23
N VAL A 79 -5.51 -1.14 -4.06
CA VAL A 79 -4.54 -1.18 -5.18
C VAL A 79 -4.88 -0.20 -6.30
N ASP A 80 -6.17 -0.10 -6.65
CA ASP A 80 -6.64 0.84 -7.68
C ASP A 80 -6.49 2.27 -7.16
N LEU A 81 -6.91 2.50 -5.91
CA LEU A 81 -6.78 3.80 -5.26
C LEU A 81 -5.32 4.25 -5.16
N ARG A 82 -4.39 3.33 -4.85
CA ARG A 82 -2.96 3.63 -4.87
C ARG A 82 -2.48 4.06 -6.25
N LYS A 83 -2.94 3.37 -7.31
CA LYS A 83 -2.52 3.65 -8.69
C LYS A 83 -3.06 5.01 -9.16
N GLU A 84 -4.35 5.24 -9.02
CA GLU A 84 -5.01 6.46 -9.52
C GLU A 84 -4.58 7.72 -8.74
N LEU A 85 -4.33 7.58 -7.43
CA LEU A 85 -3.89 8.70 -6.59
C LEU A 85 -2.37 8.86 -6.52
N GLY A 86 -1.60 7.94 -7.12
CA GLY A 86 -0.14 7.96 -7.09
C GLY A 86 0.45 7.72 -5.69
N LEU A 87 -0.24 6.97 -4.83
CA LEU A 87 0.23 6.68 -3.48
C LEU A 87 1.43 5.72 -3.51
N ARG A 88 2.34 5.89 -2.54
CA ARG A 88 3.56 5.08 -2.43
C ARG A 88 3.26 3.60 -2.19
N SER A 89 2.23 3.30 -1.42
CA SER A 89 1.84 1.94 -1.03
C SER A 89 0.32 1.86 -0.80
N THR A 90 -0.17 0.65 -0.49
CA THR A 90 -1.53 0.42 0.01
C THR A 90 -1.59 0.40 1.55
N ASP A 91 -0.50 0.79 2.22
CA ASP A 91 -0.46 1.01 3.67
C ASP A 91 -0.63 2.51 3.90
N PHE A 92 -1.89 2.94 4.05
CA PHE A 92 -2.20 4.35 4.27
C PHE A 92 -3.36 4.54 5.22
N MET A 93 -3.34 5.67 5.91
CA MET A 93 -4.47 6.22 6.63
C MET A 93 -5.07 7.37 5.83
N VAL A 94 -6.37 7.57 5.96
CA VAL A 94 -7.08 8.67 5.32
C VAL A 94 -7.81 9.51 6.37
N THR A 95 -7.67 10.82 6.27
CA THR A 95 -8.46 11.78 7.03
C THR A 95 -9.12 12.76 6.07
N SER A 96 -10.41 13.03 6.28
CA SER A 96 -11.18 13.99 5.50
C SER A 96 -11.51 15.19 6.39
N SER A 97 -11.13 16.39 5.95
CA SER A 97 -11.43 17.65 6.63
C SER A 97 -12.10 18.61 5.64
N GLY A 98 -13.44 18.64 5.65
CA GLY A 98 -14.23 19.41 4.69
C GLY A 98 -13.94 18.98 3.25
N LYS A 99 -13.36 19.89 2.46
CA LYS A 99 -13.02 19.66 1.03
C LYS A 99 -11.64 19.05 0.81
N GLU A 100 -10.83 18.90 1.85
CA GLU A 100 -9.49 18.33 1.78
C GLU A 100 -9.47 16.88 2.27
N ILE A 101 -8.78 16.02 1.53
CA ILE A 101 -8.53 14.63 1.86
C ILE A 101 -7.02 14.45 1.99
N VAL A 102 -6.60 13.94 3.15
CA VAL A 102 -5.20 13.74 3.49
C VAL A 102 -4.93 12.25 3.61
N PHE A 103 -4.05 11.75 2.74
CA PHE A 103 -3.55 10.38 2.77
C PHE A 103 -2.17 10.35 3.40
N THR A 104 -2.00 9.57 4.47
CA THR A 104 -0.71 9.35 5.12
C THR A 104 -0.26 7.93 4.82
N THR A 105 0.68 7.78 3.89
CA THR A 105 1.17 6.49 3.35
C THR A 105 2.46 6.06 4.03
N LYS A 106 2.62 4.76 4.31
CA LYS A 106 3.85 4.16 4.86
C LYS A 106 4.47 3.17 3.90
N GLY A 107 5.81 3.18 3.83
CA GLY A 107 6.56 2.32 2.93
C GLY A 107 6.33 2.62 1.44
N TYR A 108 6.93 1.80 0.58
CA TYR A 108 6.88 1.98 -0.87
C TYR A 108 6.75 0.63 -1.60
N GLY A 109 5.86 0.56 -2.60
CA GLY A 109 5.68 -0.63 -3.42
C GLY A 109 4.60 -1.59 -2.92
N HIS A 110 4.55 -2.76 -3.57
CA HIS A 110 3.51 -3.78 -3.36
C HIS A 110 3.74 -4.67 -2.13
N ALA A 111 4.94 -4.65 -1.53
CA ALA A 111 5.36 -5.46 -0.38
C ALA A 111 5.10 -6.97 -0.52
N VAL A 112 5.45 -7.52 -1.68
CA VAL A 112 5.43 -8.96 -1.90
C VAL A 112 6.78 -9.43 -2.41
N GLY A 113 7.28 -10.52 -1.83
CA GLY A 113 8.57 -11.11 -2.16
C GLY A 113 9.72 -10.44 -1.43
N MET A 114 10.72 -10.00 -2.17
CA MET A 114 11.98 -9.50 -1.63
C MET A 114 11.96 -8.00 -1.36
N CYS A 115 12.26 -7.60 -0.12
CA CYS A 115 12.57 -6.22 0.21
C CYS A 115 13.97 -5.87 -0.33
N GLN A 116 14.07 -4.95 -1.29
CA GLN A 116 15.36 -4.61 -1.91
C GLN A 116 16.39 -4.06 -0.91
N TYR A 117 15.95 -3.26 0.05
CA TYR A 117 16.81 -2.73 1.12
C TYR A 117 17.18 -3.79 2.13
N GLY A 118 16.25 -4.70 2.43
CA GLY A 118 16.55 -5.87 3.23
C GLY A 118 17.59 -6.77 2.58
N ALA A 119 17.52 -6.96 1.26
CA ALA A 119 18.54 -7.66 0.49
C ALA A 119 19.90 -6.94 0.53
N ASP A 120 19.93 -5.62 0.32
CA ASP A 120 21.15 -4.80 0.41
C ASP A 120 21.76 -4.85 1.83
N GLY A 121 20.94 -4.71 2.88
CA GLY A 121 21.37 -4.78 4.27
C GLY A 121 21.90 -6.15 4.67
N LEU A 122 21.28 -7.23 4.20
CA LEU A 122 21.78 -8.59 4.36
C LEU A 122 23.11 -8.78 3.62
N ALA A 123 23.23 -8.27 2.39
CA ALA A 123 24.47 -8.33 1.61
C ALA A 123 25.61 -7.57 2.31
N LYS A 124 25.34 -6.38 2.85
CA LYS A 124 26.30 -5.60 3.65
C LYS A 124 26.75 -6.31 4.94
N ARG A 125 25.95 -7.23 5.46
CA ARG A 125 26.32 -8.13 6.58
C ARG A 125 26.99 -9.44 6.14
N GLY A 126 27.31 -9.58 4.86
CA GLY A 126 28.02 -10.74 4.31
C GLY A 126 27.12 -11.89 3.85
N ALA A 127 25.80 -11.72 3.83
CA ALA A 127 24.91 -12.74 3.28
C ALA A 127 25.10 -12.84 1.76
N LYS A 128 25.19 -14.07 1.24
CA LYS A 128 25.25 -14.35 -0.20
C LYS A 128 23.86 -14.30 -0.82
N TYR A 129 23.81 -14.10 -2.14
CA TYR A 129 22.55 -14.00 -2.89
C TYR A 129 21.59 -15.19 -2.64
N ASN A 130 22.12 -16.41 -2.52
CA ASN A 130 21.32 -17.61 -2.25
C ASN A 130 20.68 -17.59 -0.86
N GLN A 131 21.37 -17.06 0.15
CA GLN A 131 20.84 -16.90 1.51
C GLN A 131 19.76 -15.80 1.56
N ILE A 132 19.98 -14.70 0.82
CA ILE A 132 19.00 -13.61 0.68
C ILE A 132 17.72 -14.13 0.02
N LEU A 133 17.85 -14.87 -1.08
CA LEU A 133 16.69 -15.44 -1.78
C LEU A 133 15.96 -16.47 -0.91
N ALA A 134 16.68 -17.35 -0.21
CA ALA A 134 16.07 -18.32 0.70
C ALA A 134 15.33 -17.65 1.88
N HIS A 135 15.79 -16.47 2.31
CA HIS A 135 15.12 -15.68 3.36
C HIS A 135 13.76 -15.15 2.89
N TYR A 136 13.67 -14.60 1.68
CA TYR A 136 12.44 -14.00 1.13
C TYR A 136 11.50 -14.99 0.45
N TYR A 137 12.04 -16.05 -0.14
CA TYR A 137 11.31 -17.04 -0.93
C TYR A 137 11.43 -18.43 -0.29
N LYS A 138 10.75 -18.60 0.84
CA LYS A 138 10.83 -19.83 1.64
C LYS A 138 10.42 -21.05 0.81
N GLY A 139 11.21 -22.12 0.89
CA GLY A 139 10.93 -23.38 0.18
C GLY A 139 11.34 -23.38 -1.30
N THR A 140 11.96 -22.31 -1.81
CA THR A 140 12.50 -22.29 -3.18
C THR A 140 13.91 -22.87 -3.26
N LYS A 141 14.29 -23.34 -4.45
CA LYS A 141 15.65 -23.81 -4.77
C LYS A 141 16.16 -23.08 -5.99
N LEU A 142 17.48 -22.87 -6.03
CA LEU A 142 18.15 -22.30 -7.19
C LEU A 142 18.47 -23.43 -8.17
N GLU A 143 18.05 -23.26 -9.42
CA GLU A 143 18.44 -24.15 -10.52
C GLU A 143 19.29 -23.39 -11.53
N LYS A 144 20.32 -24.05 -12.02
CA LYS A 144 21.17 -23.53 -13.09
C LYS A 144 20.61 -24.06 -14.40
N ARG A 145 20.25 -23.15 -15.31
CA ARG A 145 19.69 -23.49 -16.61
C ARG A 145 20.78 -23.69 -17.65
#